data_AF-A4NYW5-F1
#
_entry.id   AF-A4NYW5-F1
#
_cell.length_a   1.000
_cell.length_b   1.000
_cell.length_c   1.000
_cell.angle_alpha   90.00
_cell.angle_beta   90.00
_cell.angle_gamma   90.00
#
_symmetry.space_group_name_H-M   'P 1'
#
loop_
_entity.id
_entity.type
_entity.pdbx_description
1 polymer ?
#
loop_
_entity_poly.entity_id
_entity_poly.type
_entity_poly.pdbx_seq_one_letter_code
_entity_poly.pdbx_strand_id
1 'polypeptide(L)'
;MGAGAVFLNSNFERYILADINPDLINLFNIVKENVDGYIEDCKPIFFADDANTPDYYYAKRRQFNASTDPFERSIIFLYLNRFGFNGLCRYNSKNEFNVPFGAYKTHYFPEDELRYFAHKAQSAVFLCCDFQKTFEFADKDSVIYCDPPYAPLQQETNFTGYAGNEFGLMQQRALADLAKSIQKENKFRY
;
A
#
# COMPACT_ATOMS: atom_id res chain seq x y z
N MET A 1 -2.77 -4.71 -3.52
CA MET A 1 -3.45 -3.56 -4.17
C MET A 1 -2.50 -2.42 -4.49
N GLY A 2 -1.38 -2.30 -3.76
CA GLY A 2 -0.36 -1.30 -4.05
C GLY A 2 -0.95 0.11 -4.07
N ALA A 3 -0.55 0.93 -5.05
CA ALA A 3 -1.07 2.30 -5.20
C ALA A 3 -2.53 2.39 -5.70
N GLY A 4 -3.22 1.26 -5.95
CA GLY A 4 -4.63 1.27 -6.35
C GLY A 4 -4.89 1.75 -7.78
N ALA A 5 -3.91 1.71 -8.69
CA ALA A 5 -4.04 2.24 -10.04
C ALA A 5 -5.22 1.64 -10.84
N VAL A 6 -5.44 0.32 -10.77
CA VAL A 6 -6.58 -0.33 -11.44
C VAL A 6 -7.92 0.08 -10.81
N PHE A 7 -7.95 0.21 -9.49
CA PHE A 7 -9.12 0.74 -8.79
C PHE A 7 -9.42 2.16 -9.25
N LEU A 8 -8.44 3.06 -9.27
CA LEU A 8 -8.61 4.46 -9.67
C LEU A 8 -9.01 4.63 -11.15
N ASN A 9 -8.76 3.65 -12.02
CA ASN A 9 -9.06 3.75 -13.46
C ASN A 9 -10.22 2.85 -13.96
N SER A 10 -10.93 2.14 -13.07
CA SER A 10 -12.09 1.31 -13.43
C SER A 10 -13.42 1.90 -12.91
N ASN A 11 -14.56 1.40 -13.40
CA ASN A 11 -15.91 1.86 -13.02
C ASN A 11 -16.81 0.69 -12.57
N PHE A 12 -16.47 0.04 -11.46
CA PHE A 12 -17.33 -0.95 -10.81
C PHE A 12 -18.23 -0.29 -9.76
N GLU A 13 -19.37 -0.90 -9.45
CA GLU A 13 -20.31 -0.40 -8.43
C GLU A 13 -19.67 -0.44 -7.03
N ARG A 14 -18.91 -1.50 -6.74
CA ARG A 14 -18.27 -1.74 -5.44
C ARG A 14 -16.91 -2.38 -5.61
N TYR A 15 -16.03 -2.13 -4.64
CA TYR A 15 -14.67 -2.66 -4.63
C TYR A 15 -14.31 -3.26 -3.28
N ILE A 16 -13.58 -4.38 -3.31
CA ILE A 16 -12.88 -4.92 -2.16
C ILE A 16 -11.38 -4.79 -2.46
N LEU A 17 -10.70 -3.98 -1.66
CA LEU A 17 -9.28 -3.68 -1.80
C LEU A 17 -8.54 -4.27 -0.60
N ALA A 18 -7.72 -5.29 -0.82
CA ALA A 18 -6.92 -5.90 0.24
C ALA A 18 -5.41 -5.73 0.04
N ASP A 19 -4.70 -5.45 1.13
CA ASP A 19 -3.24 -5.42 1.14
C ASP A 19 -2.72 -5.96 2.47
N ILE A 20 -1.49 -6.47 2.48
CA ILE A 20 -0.87 -6.99 3.70
C ILE A 20 -0.30 -5.87 4.56
N ASN A 21 -0.07 -4.69 3.98
CA ASN A 21 0.49 -3.55 4.68
C ASN A 21 -0.60 -2.81 5.50
N PRO A 22 -0.57 -2.87 6.85
CA PRO A 22 -1.56 -2.20 7.68
C PRO A 22 -1.48 -0.67 7.58
N ASP A 23 -0.29 -0.08 7.37
CA ASP A 23 -0.14 1.37 7.28
C ASP A 23 -0.84 1.93 6.03
N LEU A 24 -0.77 1.18 4.92
CA LEU A 24 -1.45 1.53 3.67
C LEU A 24 -2.97 1.45 3.83
N ILE A 25 -3.48 0.38 4.43
CA ILE A 25 -4.92 0.19 4.64
C ILE A 25 -5.48 1.23 5.63
N ASN A 26 -4.73 1.54 6.69
CA ASN A 26 -5.12 2.58 7.64
C ASN A 26 -5.17 3.95 6.97
N LEU A 27 -4.14 4.31 6.19
CA LEU A 27 -4.15 5.54 5.40
C LEU A 27 -5.39 5.62 4.51
N PHE A 28 -5.72 4.56 3.78
CA PHE A 28 -6.87 4.55 2.87
C PHE A 28 -8.20 4.73 3.61
N ASN A 29 -8.38 4.07 4.76
CA ASN A 29 -9.60 4.24 5.56
C ASN A 29 -9.70 5.65 6.17
N ILE A 30 -8.60 6.22 6.66
CA ILE A 30 -8.56 7.58 7.22
C ILE A 30 -8.91 8.62 6.14
N VAL A 31 -8.28 8.51 4.97
CA VAL A 31 -8.55 9.41 3.84
C VAL A 31 -9.99 9.26 3.35
N LYS A 32 -10.53 8.04 3.33
CA LYS A 32 -11.94 7.79 3.00
C LYS A 32 -12.90 8.48 3.97
N GLU A 33 -12.59 8.49 5.26
CA GLU A 33 -13.47 9.00 6.31
C GLU A 33 -13.48 10.54 6.38
N ASN A 34 -12.31 11.18 6.37
CA ASN A 34 -12.21 12.63 6.45
C ASN A 34 -10.97 13.16 5.70
N VAL A 35 -11.10 13.27 4.38
CA VAL A 35 -10.00 13.75 3.52
C VAL A 35 -9.60 15.20 3.80
N ASP A 36 -10.55 16.07 4.11
CA ASP A 36 -10.28 17.49 4.37
C ASP A 36 -9.45 17.68 5.64
N GLY A 37 -9.88 17.05 6.74
CA GLY A 37 -9.11 17.07 7.99
C GLY A 37 -7.73 16.45 7.81
N TYR A 38 -7.65 15.31 7.13
CA TYR A 38 -6.39 14.65 6.85
C TYR A 38 -5.40 15.52 6.03
N ILE A 39 -5.89 16.25 5.02
CA ILE A 39 -5.07 17.18 4.23
C ILE A 39 -4.52 18.29 5.12
N GLU A 40 -5.36 18.93 5.94
CA GLU A 40 -4.93 20.01 6.83
C GLU A 40 -3.89 19.52 7.83
N ASP A 41 -4.05 18.31 8.39
CA ASP A 41 -3.09 17.74 9.34
C ASP A 41 -1.77 17.30 8.69
N CYS A 42 -1.75 17.03 7.39
CA CYS A 42 -0.52 16.76 6.64
C CYS A 42 0.33 18.01 6.39
N LYS A 43 -0.32 19.17 6.19
CA LYS A 43 0.36 20.41 5.77
C LYS A 43 1.50 20.83 6.71
N PRO A 44 1.35 20.83 8.05
CA PRO A 44 2.44 21.20 8.96
C PRO A 44 3.69 20.32 8.82
N ILE A 45 3.52 19.04 8.49
CA ILE A 45 4.64 18.12 8.34
C ILE A 45 5.28 18.25 6.96
N PHE A 46 4.46 18.40 5.92
CA PHE A 46 4.90 18.43 4.52
C PHE A 46 5.56 19.75 4.12
N PHE A 47 5.12 20.86 4.70
CA PHE A 47 5.56 22.22 4.38
C PHE A 47 6.37 22.88 5.50
N ALA A 48 6.89 22.12 6.47
CA ALA A 48 7.86 22.65 7.43
C ALA A 48 9.10 23.19 6.68
N ASP A 49 9.70 24.27 7.20
CA ASP A 49 10.85 24.94 6.56
C ASP A 49 12.03 23.99 6.32
N ASP A 50 12.23 23.02 7.22
CA ASP A 50 13.27 21.99 7.16
C ASP A 50 12.75 20.64 6.66
N ALA A 51 11.52 20.55 6.14
CA ALA A 51 10.90 19.31 5.69
C ALA A 51 11.74 18.55 4.65
N ASN A 52 12.49 19.29 3.82
CA ASN A 52 13.39 18.74 2.80
C ASN A 52 14.85 18.61 3.28
N THR A 53 15.05 18.21 4.54
CA THR A 53 16.38 17.94 5.09
C THR A 53 16.50 16.49 5.57
N PRO A 54 17.71 15.90 5.51
CA PRO A 54 17.95 14.56 6.07
C PRO A 54 17.56 14.48 7.56
N ASP A 55 17.86 15.52 8.34
CA ASP A 55 17.63 15.52 9.78
C ASP A 55 16.14 15.44 10.12
N TYR A 56 15.32 16.28 9.47
CA TYR A 56 13.87 16.24 9.62
C TYR A 56 13.29 14.90 9.13
N TYR A 57 13.73 14.41 7.96
CA TYR A 57 13.28 13.14 7.41
C TYR A 57 13.55 11.98 8.38
N TYR A 58 14.77 11.88 8.91
CA TYR A 58 15.12 10.80 9.84
C TYR A 58 14.47 10.97 11.21
N ALA A 59 14.18 12.19 11.65
CA ALA A 59 13.37 12.44 12.84
C ALA A 59 11.94 11.92 12.65
N LYS A 60 11.28 12.25 11.53
CA LYS A 60 9.96 11.73 11.19
C LYS A 60 9.94 10.22 11.00
N ARG A 61 10.98 9.63 10.41
CA ARG A 61 11.11 8.17 10.31
C ARG A 61 11.19 7.49 11.69
N ARG A 62 11.94 8.08 12.64
CA ARG A 62 11.98 7.58 14.03
C ARG A 62 10.62 7.72 14.71
N GLN A 63 9.95 8.86 14.54
CA GLN A 63 8.61 9.10 15.06
C GLN A 63 7.61 8.08 14.53
N PHE A 64 7.62 7.82 13.22
CA PHE A 64 6.79 6.80 12.58
C PHE A 64 7.03 5.40 13.18
N ASN A 65 8.29 4.99 13.32
CA ASN A 65 8.62 3.66 13.86
C ASN A 65 8.29 3.52 15.36
N ALA A 66 8.26 4.62 16.11
CA ALA A 66 7.93 4.62 17.53
C ALA A 66 6.42 4.75 17.81
N SER A 67 5.66 5.31 16.87
CA SER A 67 4.24 5.55 17.04
C SER A 67 3.40 4.29 16.85
N THR A 68 2.40 4.14 17.70
CA THR A 68 1.34 3.13 17.59
C THR A 68 -0.01 3.74 17.18
N ASP A 69 -0.09 5.08 17.04
CA ASP A 69 -1.31 5.77 16.62
C ASP A 69 -1.48 5.68 15.09
N PRO A 70 -2.53 5.01 14.58
CA PRO A 70 -2.75 4.89 13.14
C PRO A 70 -2.87 6.25 12.44
N PHE A 71 -3.42 7.27 13.10
CA PHE A 71 -3.62 8.58 12.49
C PHE A 71 -2.29 9.30 12.30
N GLU A 72 -1.50 9.48 13.37
CA GLU A 72 -0.14 10.02 13.29
C GLU A 72 0.72 9.26 12.27
N ARG A 73 0.69 7.93 12.31
CA ARG A 73 1.42 7.09 11.36
C ARG A 73 1.02 7.37 9.92
N SER A 74 -0.28 7.51 9.63
CA SER A 74 -0.76 7.75 8.26
C SER A 74 -0.24 9.08 7.68
N ILE A 75 -0.22 10.14 8.50
CA ILE A 75 0.29 11.45 8.08
C ILE A 75 1.79 11.35 7.78
N ILE A 76 2.56 10.77 8.70
CA ILE A 76 4.00 10.64 8.52
C ILE A 76 4.32 9.68 7.36
N PHE A 77 3.50 8.66 7.14
CA PHE A 77 3.66 7.72 6.04
C PHE A 77 3.59 8.41 4.67
N LEU A 78 2.63 9.32 4.45
CA LEU A 78 2.55 10.11 3.23
C LEU A 78 3.80 10.98 3.03
N TYR A 79 4.27 11.64 4.09
CA TYR A 79 5.53 12.40 4.06
C TYR A 79 6.72 11.51 3.70
N LEU A 80 6.90 10.37 4.39
CA LEU A 80 8.01 9.45 4.12
C LEU A 80 7.96 8.89 2.71
N ASN A 81 6.78 8.63 2.16
CA ASN A 81 6.62 8.17 0.79
C ASN A 81 7.05 9.24 -0.22
N ARG A 82 6.71 10.52 0.00
CA ARG A 82 7.06 11.59 -0.94
C ARG A 82 8.51 12.02 -0.85
N PHE A 83 9.09 12.02 0.35
CA PHE A 83 10.47 12.49 0.62
C PHE A 83 11.50 11.36 0.65
N GLY A 84 11.06 10.10 0.71
CA GLY A 84 11.92 8.92 0.71
C GLY A 84 12.39 8.50 -0.68
N PHE A 85 13.51 7.79 -0.74
CA PHE A 85 14.12 7.33 -1.98
C PHE A 85 13.15 6.50 -2.85
N ASN A 86 12.94 6.95 -4.08
CA ASN A 86 12.09 6.39 -5.13
C ASN A 86 10.65 6.08 -4.73
N GLY A 87 10.12 6.78 -3.72
CA GLY A 87 8.77 6.50 -3.20
C GLY A 87 8.60 5.07 -2.70
N LEU A 88 9.70 4.42 -2.30
CA LEU A 88 9.66 3.05 -1.80
C LEU A 88 8.89 2.99 -0.48
N CYS A 89 8.25 1.86 -0.25
CA CYS A 89 7.68 1.48 1.03
C CYS A 89 8.36 0.18 1.46
N ARG A 90 9.33 0.27 2.39
CA ARG A 90 10.14 -0.87 2.81
C ARG A 90 10.32 -0.89 4.32
N TYR A 91 10.14 -2.09 4.88
CA TYR A 91 10.31 -2.38 6.29
C TYR A 91 11.44 -3.39 6.46
N ASN A 92 12.09 -3.39 7.63
CA ASN A 92 13.04 -4.44 8.02
C ASN A 92 12.32 -5.62 8.69
N SER A 93 13.07 -6.65 9.10
CA SER A 93 12.52 -7.81 9.81
C SER A 93 11.93 -7.52 11.20
N LYS A 94 12.08 -6.29 11.70
CA LYS A 94 11.43 -5.80 12.93
C LYS A 94 10.19 -4.95 12.63
N ASN A 95 9.71 -4.93 11.39
CA ASN A 95 8.61 -4.09 10.90
C ASN A 95 8.86 -2.58 11.02
N GLU A 96 10.13 -2.15 11.02
CA GLU A 96 10.50 -0.74 11.05
C GLU A 96 10.75 -0.23 9.63
N PHE A 97 10.15 0.91 9.29
CA PHE A 97 10.36 1.58 8.01
C PHE A 97 11.83 2.03 7.89
N ASN A 98 12.49 1.65 6.79
CA ASN A 98 13.94 1.80 6.62
C ASN A 98 14.36 2.41 5.27
N VAL A 99 13.47 3.14 4.59
CA VAL A 99 13.79 3.83 3.34
C VAL A 99 14.66 5.06 3.66
N PRO A 100 15.78 5.29 2.94
CA PRO A 100 16.62 6.47 3.13
C PRO A 100 15.97 7.72 2.52
N PHE A 101 16.48 8.89 2.90
CA PHE A 101 16.05 10.17 2.33
C PHE A 101 16.33 10.24 0.81
N GLY A 102 15.37 10.75 0.03
CA GLY A 102 15.44 10.77 -1.43
C GLY A 102 16.21 11.96 -2.03
N ALA A 103 16.45 13.03 -1.26
CA ALA A 103 17.18 14.24 -1.68
C ALA A 103 16.65 14.88 -2.98
N TYR A 104 15.33 14.92 -3.17
CA TYR A 104 14.72 15.57 -4.33
C TYR A 104 14.76 17.10 -4.19
N LYS A 105 14.85 17.81 -5.31
CA LYS A 105 14.85 19.28 -5.35
C LYS A 105 13.52 19.87 -4.90
N THR A 106 12.42 19.22 -5.27
CA THR A 106 11.05 19.67 -5.01
C THR A 106 10.18 18.46 -4.70
N HIS A 107 9.18 18.66 -3.85
CA HIS A 107 8.23 17.62 -3.45
C HIS A 107 6.82 18.05 -3.82
N TYR A 108 6.05 17.11 -4.36
CA TYR A 108 4.66 17.34 -4.74
C TYR A 108 3.74 16.83 -3.61
N PHE A 109 2.88 17.72 -3.11
CA PHE A 109 1.82 17.35 -2.19
C PHE A 109 0.58 16.94 -2.98
N PRO A 110 0.12 15.68 -2.87
CA PRO A 110 -0.92 15.14 -3.74
C PRO A 110 -2.34 15.47 -3.26
N GLU A 111 -2.67 16.76 -3.15
CA GLU A 111 -3.97 17.20 -2.61
C GLU A 111 -5.13 16.73 -3.50
N ASP A 112 -5.05 16.98 -4.80
CA ASP A 112 -6.10 16.63 -5.75
C ASP A 112 -6.29 15.11 -5.84
N GLU A 113 -5.19 14.34 -5.81
CA GLU A 113 -5.25 12.88 -5.81
C GLU A 113 -5.86 12.32 -4.53
N LEU A 114 -5.60 12.93 -3.36
CA LEU A 114 -6.22 12.53 -2.10
C LEU A 114 -7.73 12.74 -2.16
N ARG A 115 -8.19 13.90 -2.65
CA ARG A 115 -9.62 14.21 -2.82
C ARG A 115 -10.30 13.25 -3.81
N TYR A 116 -9.64 13.01 -4.95
CA TYR A 116 -10.13 12.07 -5.95
C TYR A 116 -10.22 10.64 -5.40
N PHE A 117 -9.19 10.20 -4.69
CA PHE A 117 -9.16 8.91 -4.02
C PHE A 117 -10.31 8.80 -3.02
N ALA A 118 -10.50 9.79 -2.14
CA ALA A 118 -11.53 9.78 -1.10
C ALA A 118 -12.94 9.70 -1.68
N HIS A 119 -13.21 10.42 -2.78
CA HIS A 119 -14.47 10.33 -3.50
C HIS A 119 -14.71 8.91 -4.03
N LYS A 120 -13.71 8.31 -4.67
CA LYS A 120 -13.83 6.95 -5.21
C LYS A 120 -13.91 5.89 -4.12
N ALA A 121 -13.23 6.11 -3.01
CA ALA A 121 -13.15 5.22 -1.85
C ALA A 121 -14.50 5.00 -1.16
N GLN A 122 -15.51 5.84 -1.41
CA GLN A 122 -16.86 5.65 -0.88
C GLN A 122 -17.51 4.34 -1.34
N SER A 123 -17.19 3.89 -2.56
CA SER A 123 -17.64 2.61 -3.11
C SER A 123 -16.72 1.43 -2.75
N ALA A 124 -15.76 1.61 -1.85
CA ALA A 124 -14.72 0.64 -1.56
C ALA A 124 -14.70 0.19 -0.10
N VAL A 125 -14.33 -1.07 0.12
CA VAL A 125 -13.94 -1.62 1.42
C VAL A 125 -12.46 -1.95 1.39
N PHE A 126 -11.70 -1.45 2.36
CA PHE A 126 -10.26 -1.69 2.48
C PHE A 126 -9.99 -2.69 3.61
N LEU A 127 -9.31 -3.78 3.30
CA LEU A 127 -9.04 -4.88 4.24
C LEU A 127 -7.54 -5.12 4.38
N CYS A 128 -7.06 -5.22 5.62
CA CYS A 128 -5.70 -5.66 5.91
C CYS A 128 -5.70 -7.18 6.07
N CYS A 129 -5.57 -7.90 4.95
CA CYS A 129 -5.56 -9.37 4.96
C CYS A 129 -4.70 -9.94 3.82
N ASP A 130 -4.31 -11.20 3.99
CA ASP A 130 -3.66 -11.96 2.94
C ASP A 130 -4.61 -12.25 1.77
N PHE A 131 -4.01 -12.64 0.63
CA PHE A 131 -4.78 -12.93 -0.58
C PHE A 131 -5.71 -14.13 -0.40
N GLN A 132 -5.39 -15.10 0.48
CA GLN A 132 -6.21 -16.30 0.66
C GLN A 132 -7.56 -15.92 1.26
N LYS A 133 -7.55 -15.12 2.33
CA LYS A 133 -8.76 -14.58 2.95
C LYS A 133 -9.51 -13.62 2.03
N THR A 134 -8.79 -12.84 1.23
CA THR A 134 -9.42 -11.89 0.29
C THR A 134 -10.33 -12.62 -0.70
N PHE A 135 -9.91 -13.79 -1.17
CA PHE A 135 -10.67 -14.59 -2.13
C PHE A 135 -11.97 -15.16 -1.55
N GLU A 136 -12.09 -15.32 -0.22
CA GLU A 136 -13.32 -15.78 0.43
C GLU A 136 -14.47 -14.75 0.31
N PHE A 137 -14.15 -13.48 0.07
CA PHE A 137 -15.15 -12.43 -0.13
C PHE A 137 -15.68 -12.34 -1.57
N ALA A 138 -15.08 -13.08 -2.51
CA ALA A 138 -15.53 -13.06 -3.89
C ALA A 138 -16.81 -13.89 -4.07
N ASP A 139 -17.77 -13.32 -4.80
CA ASP A 139 -19.00 -13.99 -5.22
C ASP A 139 -19.03 -14.22 -6.74
N LYS A 140 -20.18 -14.70 -7.24
CA LYS A 140 -20.38 -15.02 -8.66
C LYS A 140 -20.34 -13.79 -9.59
N ASP A 141 -20.57 -12.59 -9.06
CA ASP A 141 -20.61 -11.34 -9.82
C ASP A 141 -19.29 -10.56 -9.64
N SER A 142 -18.31 -11.14 -8.94
CA SER A 142 -17.01 -10.55 -8.65
C SER A 142 -16.00 -10.77 -9.79
N VAL A 143 -15.23 -9.72 -10.09
CA VAL A 143 -14.04 -9.80 -10.95
C VAL A 143 -12.80 -9.66 -10.07
N ILE A 144 -11.94 -10.69 -10.05
CA ILE A 144 -10.73 -10.70 -9.23
C ILE A 144 -9.53 -10.28 -10.10
N TYR A 145 -8.83 -9.23 -9.66
CA TYR A 145 -7.54 -8.80 -10.21
C TYR A 145 -6.45 -9.00 -9.17
N CYS A 146 -5.38 -9.71 -9.53
CA CYS A 146 -4.24 -9.96 -8.66
C CYS A 146 -2.95 -9.46 -9.33
N ASP A 147 -2.24 -8.58 -8.64
CA ASP A 147 -0.93 -8.07 -9.05
C ASP A 147 0.10 -8.41 -7.96
N PRO A 148 0.54 -9.68 -7.87
CA PRO A 148 1.50 -10.11 -6.86
C PRO A 148 2.89 -9.52 -7.13
N PRO A 149 3.77 -9.44 -6.11
CA PRO A 149 5.18 -9.12 -6.32
C PRO A 149 5.79 -9.99 -7.43
N TYR A 150 6.51 -9.37 -8.37
CA TYR A 150 7.09 -10.09 -9.50
C TYR A 150 7.97 -11.25 -9.04
N ALA A 151 7.86 -12.38 -9.75
CA ALA A 151 8.74 -13.51 -9.51
C ALA A 151 10.21 -13.10 -9.74
N PRO A 152 11.15 -13.57 -8.91
CA PRO A 152 12.56 -13.25 -9.10
C PRO A 152 13.02 -13.73 -10.49
N LEU A 153 13.68 -12.84 -11.22
CA LEU A 153 14.38 -13.22 -12.46
C LEU A 153 15.49 -14.21 -12.09
N GLN A 154 15.59 -15.32 -12.82
CA GLN A 154 16.74 -16.22 -12.67
C GLN A 154 18.02 -15.44 -13.03
N GLN A 155 18.88 -15.21 -12.04
CA GLN A 155 20.22 -14.66 -12.23
C GLN A 155 21.24 -15.78 -12.01
N GLU A 156 22.20 -15.93 -12.92
CA GLU A 156 23.24 -16.97 -12.86
C GLU A 156 24.26 -16.78 -11.73
N THR A 157 24.23 -15.65 -11.03
CA THR A 157 25.15 -15.37 -9.93
C THR A 157 24.50 -15.63 -8.58
N ASN A 158 24.91 -16.74 -7.96
CA ASN A 158 24.56 -17.19 -6.61
C ASN A 158 24.86 -16.14 -5.52
N PHE A 159 23.91 -15.26 -5.22
CA PHE A 159 23.84 -14.54 -3.94
C PHE A 159 22.38 -14.23 -3.58
N THR A 160 21.61 -15.24 -3.17
CA THR A 160 20.27 -15.06 -2.56
C THR A 160 20.15 -15.83 -1.25
N GLY A 161 21.09 -15.55 -0.34
CA GLY A 161 20.96 -15.85 1.08
C GLY A 161 20.30 -14.69 1.84
N TYR A 162 19.12 -14.23 1.40
CA TYR A 162 18.25 -13.40 2.23
C TYR A 162 16.84 -13.97 2.11
N ALA A 163 16.55 -14.93 2.98
CA ALA A 163 15.18 -15.27 3.35
C ALA A 163 14.53 -14.02 3.97
N GLY A 164 13.87 -13.22 3.14
CA GLY A 164 13.21 -11.99 3.57
C GLY A 164 12.15 -11.45 2.60
N ASN A 165 11.89 -12.13 1.48
CA ASN A 165 10.73 -11.82 0.63
C ASN A 165 9.58 -12.76 1.01
N GLU A 166 8.55 -12.22 1.65
CA GLU A 166 7.35 -12.93 2.10
C GLU A 166 6.47 -13.48 0.95
N PHE A 167 6.79 -13.16 -0.31
CA PHE A 167 6.12 -13.69 -1.50
C PHE A 167 7.09 -14.46 -2.42
N GLY A 168 7.35 -15.72 -2.07
CA GLY A 168 8.22 -16.61 -2.84
C GLY A 168 7.47 -17.44 -3.89
N LEU A 169 8.17 -18.39 -4.50
CA LEU A 169 7.60 -19.30 -5.50
C LEU A 169 6.42 -20.13 -4.98
N MET A 170 6.38 -20.43 -3.67
CA MET A 170 5.26 -21.16 -3.08
C MET A 170 3.99 -20.31 -3.04
N GLN A 171 4.10 -19.03 -2.66
CA GLN A 171 2.98 -18.09 -2.66
C GLN A 171 2.48 -17.81 -4.08
N GLN A 172 3.39 -17.71 -5.06
CA GLN A 172 3.03 -17.62 -6.49
C GLN A 172 2.19 -18.83 -6.94
N ARG A 173 2.58 -20.04 -6.56
CA ARG A 173 1.81 -21.27 -6.86
C ARG A 173 0.45 -21.26 -6.16
N ALA A 174 0.42 -20.95 -4.86
CA ALA A 174 -0.81 -20.89 -4.08
C ALA A 174 -1.82 -19.90 -4.67
N LEU A 175 -1.36 -18.72 -5.12
CA LEU A 175 -2.20 -17.74 -5.80
C LEU A 175 -2.77 -18.29 -7.12
N ALA A 176 -1.93 -18.93 -7.93
CA ALA A 176 -2.37 -19.52 -9.21
C ALA A 176 -3.38 -20.66 -9.01
N ASP A 177 -3.18 -21.50 -8.00
CA ASP A 177 -4.09 -22.60 -7.68
C ASP A 177 -5.44 -22.09 -7.19
N LEU A 178 -5.44 -21.05 -6.35
CA LEU A 178 -6.67 -20.41 -5.86
C LEU A 178 -7.45 -19.70 -6.99
N ALA A 179 -6.75 -19.03 -7.90
CA ALA A 179 -7.37 -18.45 -9.09
C ALA A 179 -8.04 -19.53 -9.97
N LYS A 180 -7.40 -20.69 -10.13
CA LYS A 180 -7.96 -21.82 -10.88
C LYS A 180 -9.16 -22.45 -10.17
N SER A 181 -9.16 -22.56 -8.83
CA SER A 181 -10.29 -23.14 -8.10
C SER A 181 -11.54 -22.27 -8.24
N ILE A 182 -11.41 -20.95 -8.05
CA ILE A 182 -12.53 -20.02 -8.23
C ILE A 182 -13.03 -20.01 -9.68
N GLN A 183 -12.14 -20.04 -10.67
CA GLN A 183 -12.57 -20.12 -12.07
C GLN A 183 -13.40 -21.39 -12.35
N LYS A 184 -13.07 -22.52 -11.72
CA LYS A 184 -13.85 -23.75 -11.84
C LYS A 184 -15.19 -23.62 -11.12
N GLU A 185 -15.23 -23.12 -9.89
CA GLU A 185 -16.47 -22.93 -9.13
C GLU A 185 -17.45 -21.99 -9.84
N ASN A 186 -16.95 -20.89 -10.43
CA ASN A 186 -17.76 -19.98 -11.24
C ASN A 186 -18.27 -20.62 -12.54
N LYS A 187 -17.60 -21.64 -13.08
CA LYS A 187 -18.09 -22.42 -14.24
C LYS A 187 -19.18 -23.43 -13.89
N PHE A 188 -19.28 -23.88 -12.65
CA PHE A 188 -20.25 -24.91 -12.20
C PHE A 188 -21.50 -24.35 -11.51
N ARG A 189 -21.64 -23.03 -11.40
CA ARG A 189 -22.80 -22.35 -10.81
C ARG A 189 -23.83 -21.85 -11.84
N TYR A 190 -23.80 -22.40 -13.06
CA TYR A 190 -24.78 -22.16 -14.13
C TYR A 190 -25.79 -23.31 -14.22
#